data_AF-A0A1I3X6H8-F1
#
_entry.id   AF-A0A1I3X6H8-F1
#
_cell.length_a   1.000
_cell.length_b   1.000
_cell.length_c   1.000
_cell.angle_alpha   90.00
_cell.angle_beta   90.00
_cell.angle_gamma   90.00
#
_symmetry.space_group_name_H-M   'P 1'
#
loop_
_entity.id
_entity.type
_entity.pdbx_description
1 polymer ?
#
loop_
_entity_poly.entity_id
_entity_poly.type
_entity_poly.pdbx_seq_one_letter_code
_entity_poly.pdbx_strand_id
1 'polypeptide(L)' 'MDYSYESEQTKFMRDFLEKNPQVPDKRLEARGIWWDKSLNKEEQKRFKESTVPHKPYAYFSDFIKKNNK' A
#
# COMPACT_ATOMS: atom_id res chain seq x y z
N MET A 1 12.11 25.37 -29.02
CA MET A 1 11.24 25.70 -27.88
C MET A 1 11.48 24.63 -26.83
N ASP A 2 12.13 24.99 -25.73
CA ASP A 2 12.31 24.08 -24.60
C ASP A 2 11.01 24.06 -23.80
N TYR A 3 10.32 22.92 -23.82
CA TYR A 3 8.98 22.73 -23.24
C TYR A 3 9.03 22.08 -21.85
N SER A 4 10.15 22.18 -21.14
CA SER A 4 10.24 21.59 -19.81
C SER A 4 9.63 22.51 -18.74
N TYR A 5 8.31 22.69 -18.77
CA TYR A 5 7.61 23.25 -17.61
C TYR A 5 7.77 22.30 -16.42
N GLU A 6 8.28 22.83 -15.33
CA GLU A 6 8.37 22.13 -14.06
C GLU A 6 7.53 22.88 -13.02
N SER A 7 6.70 22.14 -12.28
CA SER A 7 5.88 22.70 -11.21
C SER A 7 6.74 23.22 -10.05
N GLU A 8 6.25 24.25 -9.36
CA GLU A 8 6.94 24.83 -8.20
C GLU A 8 7.22 23.78 -7.11
N GLN A 9 6.30 22.84 -6.92
CA GLN A 9 6.48 21.75 -5.96
C GLN A 9 7.67 20.86 -6.32
N THR A 10 7.88 20.57 -7.61
CA THR A 10 8.98 19.70 -8.03
C THR A 10 10.33 20.39 -7.83
N LYS A 11 10.41 21.69 -8.15
CA LYS A 11 11.59 22.53 -7.87
C LYS A 11 11.90 22.58 -6.38
N PHE A 12 10.88 22.84 -5.55
CA PHE A 12 11.02 22.85 -4.09
C PHE A 12 11.55 21.52 -3.56
N MET A 13 11.01 20.39 -4.02
CA MET A 13 11.46 19.07 -3.56
C MET A 13 12.91 18.79 -3.95
N ARG A 14 13.36 19.21 -5.14
CA ARG A 14 14.76 19.08 -5.56
C ARG A 14 15.68 19.88 -4.64
N ASP A 15 15.41 21.17 -4.48
CA ASP A 15 16.20 22.07 -3.64
C ASP A 15 16.26 21.59 -2.19
N PHE A 16 15.15 21.07 -1.67
CA PHE A 16 15.06 20.54 -0.32
C PHE A 16 15.94 19.30 -0.14
N LEU A 17 15.92 18.37 -1.09
CA LEU A 17 16.72 17.14 -1.03
C LEU A 17 18.22 17.41 -1.22
N GLU A 18 18.59 18.38 -2.07
CA GLU A 18 19.99 18.82 -2.21
C GLU A 18 20.52 19.43 -0.91
N LYS A 19 19.72 20.25 -0.23
CA LYS A 19 20.09 20.86 1.06
C LYS A 19 20.10 19.87 2.22
N ASN A 20 19.40 18.73 2.09
CA ASN A 20 19.24 17.76 3.17
C ASN A 20 19.59 16.33 2.74
N PRO A 21 20.89 16.02 2.54
CA PRO A 21 21.35 14.70 2.11
C PRO A 21 21.08 13.57 3.13
N GLN A 22 20.68 13.88 4.36
CA GLN A 22 20.27 12.94 5.41
C GLN A 22 18.84 12.41 5.27
N VAL A 23 18.00 13.05 4.45
CA VAL A 23 16.59 12.67 4.25
C VAL A 23 16.42 11.29 3.61
N PRO A 24 17.21 10.89 2.59
CA PRO A 24 17.18 9.55 2.01
C PRO A 24 17.39 8.44 3.04
N ASP A 25 18.36 8.59 3.95
CA ASP A 25 18.66 7.60 4.99
C ASP A 25 17.52 7.48 5.99
N LYS A 26 17.01 8.62 6.48
CA LYS A 26 15.83 8.65 7.35
C LYS A 26 14.60 8.06 6.69
N ARG A 27 14.45 8.21 5.38
CA ARG A 27 13.34 7.62 4.62
C ARG A 27 13.44 6.09 4.56
N LEU A 28 14.65 5.54 4.45
CA LEU A 28 14.89 4.10 4.52
C LEU A 28 14.59 3.56 5.92
N GLU A 29 15.09 4.23 6.96
CA GLU A 29 14.83 3.89 8.36
C GLU A 29 13.33 3.90 8.67
N ALA A 30 12.63 4.99 8.34
CA ALA A 30 11.20 5.12 8.56
C ALA A 30 10.39 4.07 7.80
N ARG A 31 10.81 3.71 6.58
CA ARG A 31 10.18 2.61 5.82
C ARG A 31 10.37 1.28 6.55
N GLY A 32 11.54 1.02 7.13
CA GLY A 32 11.83 -0.19 7.89
C GLY A 32 10.92 -0.37 9.11
N ILE A 33 10.63 0.72 9.83
CA ILE A 33 9.80 0.69 11.06
C ILE A 33 8.41 0.10 10.81
N TRP A 34 7.78 0.39 9.66
CA TRP A 34 6.42 -0.08 9.39
C TRP A 34 6.34 -1.58 9.11
N TRP A 35 7.44 -2.19 8.67
CA TRP A 35 7.51 -3.59 8.31
C TRP A 35 8.08 -4.48 9.42
N ASP A 36 8.66 -3.90 10.47
CA ASP A 36 9.09 -4.63 11.65
C ASP A 36 7.89 -5.01 12.52
N LYS A 37 7.25 -6.13 12.18
CA LYS A 37 6.12 -6.70 12.93
C LYS A 37 6.47 -8.11 13.36
N SER A 38 6.63 -8.31 14.67
CA SER A 38 6.69 -9.65 15.24
C SER A 38 5.32 -10.31 15.15
N LEU A 39 5.21 -11.41 14.40
CA LEU A 39 3.97 -12.16 14.30
C LEU A 39 3.96 -13.34 15.29
N ASN A 40 2.90 -13.45 16.09
CA ASN A 40 2.69 -14.61 16.95
C ASN A 40 2.18 -15.80 16.11
N LYS A 41 2.90 -16.92 16.16
CA LYS A 41 2.56 -18.14 15.40
C LYS A 41 1.20 -18.72 15.80
N GLU A 42 0.83 -18.64 17.07
CA GLU A 42 -0.45 -19.15 17.56
C GLU A 42 -1.63 -18.32 17.04
N GLU A 43 -1.49 -17.00 17.04
CA GLU A 43 -2.51 -16.10 16.49
C GLU A 43 -2.66 -16.29 14.98
N GLN A 44 -1.56 -16.44 14.24
CA GLN A 44 -1.61 -16.75 12.81
C GLN A 44 -2.34 -18.06 12.52
N LYS A 45 -2.13 -19.08 13.36
CA LYS A 45 -2.82 -20.36 13.23
C LYS A 45 -4.33 -20.19 13.45
N ARG A 46 -4.73 -19.52 14.52
CA ARG A 46 -6.14 -19.22 14.82
C ARG A 46 -6.80 -18.39 13.72
N PHE A 47 -6.10 -17.41 13.17
CA PHE A 47 -6.60 -16.58 12.07
C PHE A 47 -6.88 -17.42 10.81
N LYS A 48 -5.95 -18.31 10.44
CA LYS A 48 -6.14 -19.26 9.33
C LYS A 48 -7.30 -20.21 9.58
N GLU A 49 -7.42 -20.75 10.80
CA GLU A 49 -8.53 -21.63 11.20
C GLU A 49 -9.89 -20.91 11.17
N SER A 50 -9.93 -19.62 11.48
CA SER A 50 -11.14 -18.79 11.43
C SER A 50 -11.53 -18.30 10.03
N THR A 51 -10.73 -18.60 8.99
CA THR A 51 -10.98 -18.11 7.64
C THR A 51 -12.26 -18.70 7.05
N VAL A 52 -13.20 -17.84 6.66
CA VAL A 52 -14.46 -18.22 6.00
C VAL A 52 -14.35 -17.94 4.50
N PRO A 53 -14.83 -18.82 3.61
CA PRO A 53 -14.82 -18.54 2.17
C PRO A 53 -15.68 -17.32 1.84
N HIS A 54 -15.04 -16.28 1.29
CA HIS A 54 -15.72 -15.10 0.78
C HIS A 54 -16.09 -15.28 -0.70
N LYS A 55 -17.27 -14.78 -1.09
CA LYS A 55 -17.68 -14.78 -2.51
C LYS A 55 -16.78 -13.82 -3.31
N PRO A 56 -16.39 -14.17 -4.56
CA PRO A 56 -15.50 -13.33 -5.38
C PRO A 56 -16.11 -11.97 -5.72
N TYR A 57 -17.44 -11.89 -5.79
CA TYR A 57 -18.18 -10.65 -5.97
C TYR A 57 -19.37 -10.61 -5.03
N ALA A 58 -19.33 -9.71 -4.05
CA ALA A 58 -20.40 -9.54 -3.05
C ALA A 58 -21.75 -9.18 -3.70
N TYR A 59 -21.72 -8.49 -4.85
CA TYR A 59 -22.91 -7.97 -5.54
C TYR A 59 -23.34 -8.79 -6.76
N PHE A 60 -22.53 -9.75 -7.22
CA PHE A 60 -22.85 -10.53 -8.44
C PHE A 60 -23.74 -11.74 -8.16
N SER A 61 -23.99 -12.09 -6.89
CA SER A 61 -24.76 -13.28 -6.53
C SER A 61 -26.24 -13.23 -6.92
N ASP A 62 -26.81 -12.03 -7.08
CA ASP A 62 -28.23 -11.87 -7.42
C ASP A 62 -28.49 -12.06 -8.92
N PHE A 63 -27.46 -11.89 -9.75
CA PHE A 63 -27.54 -12.07 -11.20
C PHE A 63 -27.51 -13.55 -11.60
N ILE A 64 -26.67 -14.37 -10.95
CA ILE A 64 -26.54 -15.81 -11.29
C ILE A 64 -27.82 -16.60 -10.94
N LYS A 65 -28.54 -16.24 -9.86
CA LYS A 65 -29.76 -16.95 -9.45
C LYS A 65 -30.93 -16.80 -10.43
N LYS A 66 -30.96 -15.75 -11.24
CA LYS A 66 -32.05 -15.49 -12.20
C LYS A 66 -31.93 -16.26 -13.52
N ASN A 67 -30.73 -16.72 -13.87
CA ASN A 67 -30.45 -17.34 -15.18
C ASN A 67 -30.43 -18.89 -15.16
N ASN A 68 -30.68 -19.51 -13.99
CA ASN A 68 -30.77 -20.97 -13.82
C ASN A 68 -32.21 -21.41 -13.49
N LYS A 69 -33.22 -20.79 -14.11
CA LYS A 69 -34.62 -21.21 -14.04
C LYS A 69 -35.19 -21.35 -15.45
#